data_AF-A0A178HVV2-F1
#
_entry.id   AF-A0A178HVV2-F1
#
_cell.length_a   1.000
_cell.length_b   1.000
_cell.length_c   1.000
_cell.angle_alpha   90.00
_cell.angle_beta   90.00
_cell.angle_gamma   90.00
#
_symmetry.space_group_name_H-M   'P 1'
#
loop_
_entity.id
_entity.type
_entity.pdbx_description
1 polymer ?
#
loop_
_entity_poly.entity_id
_entity_poly.type
_entity_poly.pdbx_seq_one_letter_code
_entity_poly.pdbx_strand_id
1 'polypeptide(L)'
;MKSRSESLIRLKKFQVDEKRRQVAQIEMMIADFERMASELDQQIEIEHTKTGINDVAHFAYSTFAKAALTRRDNLLASANDMKSKLEAAQDALAEALEDLKKVELLDQREHQRERDEQNKIEQAEYDEVARLRFRRQ
;
A
#
# COMPACT_ATOMS: atom_id res chain seq x y z
N MET A 1 21.73 -21.98 10.38
CA MET A 1 21.87 -20.52 10.53
C MET A 1 20.71 -19.88 9.76
N LYS A 2 20.06 -18.81 10.26
CA LYS A 2 19.09 -18.07 9.45
C LYS A 2 19.77 -17.66 8.15
N SER A 3 19.24 -18.07 7.01
CA SER A 3 19.85 -17.73 5.73
C SER A 3 19.82 -16.20 5.56
N ARG A 4 20.84 -15.66 4.90
CA ARG A 4 20.93 -14.23 4.59
C ARG A 4 19.71 -13.77 3.79
N SER A 5 19.13 -14.67 2.97
CA SER A 5 17.91 -14.48 2.20
C SER A 5 16.66 -14.32 3.08
N GLU A 6 16.46 -15.16 4.11
CA GLU A 6 15.31 -15.08 5.02
C GLU A 6 15.27 -13.74 5.78
N SER A 7 16.44 -13.22 6.16
CA SER A 7 16.53 -11.92 6.84
C SER A 7 16.23 -10.76 5.89
N LEU A 8 16.65 -10.86 4.63
CA LEU A 8 16.34 -9.87 3.59
C LEU A 8 14.84 -9.87 3.22
N ILE A 9 14.22 -11.04 3.10
CA ILE A 9 12.78 -11.18 2.84
C ILE A 9 11.97 -10.51 3.96
N ARG A 10 12.35 -10.74 5.23
CA ARG A 10 11.67 -10.08 6.37
C ARG A 10 11.79 -8.57 6.33
N LEU A 11 12.97 -8.04 5.98
CA LEU A 11 13.17 -6.60 5.81
C LEU A 11 12.27 -6.03 4.69
N LYS A 12 12.22 -6.70 3.53
CA LYS A 12 11.36 -6.28 2.41
C LYS A 12 9.87 -6.34 2.76
N LYS A 13 9.43 -7.36 3.50
CA LYS A 13 8.04 -7.44 4.02
C LYS A 13 7.70 -6.27 4.93
N PHE A 14 8.61 -5.91 5.84
CA PHE A 14 8.44 -4.75 6.71
C PHE A 14 8.31 -3.45 5.91
N GLN A 15 9.15 -3.25 4.88
CA GLN A 15 9.05 -2.09 3.99
C GLN A 15 7.71 -2.03 3.25
N VAL A 16 7.23 -3.16 2.73
CA VAL A 16 5.90 -3.25 2.10
C VAL A 16 4.79 -2.87 3.08
N ASP A 17 4.84 -3.40 4.30
CA ASP A 17 3.83 -3.12 5.32
C ASP A 17 3.84 -1.65 5.76
N GLU A 18 5.02 -1.04 5.85
CA GLU A 18 5.16 0.40 6.12
C GLU A 18 4.52 1.24 5.00
N LYS A 19 4.82 0.92 3.73
CA LYS A 19 4.22 1.61 2.58
C LYS A 19 2.70 1.43 2.50
N ARG A 20 2.19 0.23 2.81
CA ARG A 20 0.74 -0.02 2.91
C ARG A 20 0.08 0.86 3.97
N ARG A 21 0.70 0.98 5.14
CA ARG A 21 0.19 1.87 6.21
C ARG A 21 0.19 3.33 5.78
N GLN A 22 1.24 3.77 5.07
CA GLN A 22 1.31 5.13 4.54
C GLN A 22 0.18 5.41 3.53
N VAL A 23 -0.08 4.49 2.61
CA VAL A 23 -1.21 4.58 1.66
C VAL A 23 -2.54 4.67 2.41
N ALA A 24 -2.80 3.75 3.34
CA ALA A 24 -4.04 3.74 4.11
C ALA A 24 -4.25 5.03 4.93
N GLN A 25 -3.18 5.60 5.49
CA GLN A 25 -3.26 6.86 6.23
C GLN A 25 -3.64 8.04 5.32
N ILE A 26 -3.09 8.08 4.09
CA ILE A 26 -3.45 9.11 3.10
C ILE A 26 -4.91 8.96 2.67
N GLU A 27 -5.35 7.73 2.40
CA GLU A 27 -6.76 7.43 2.03
C GLU A 27 -7.72 7.86 3.13
N MET A 28 -7.42 7.57 4.39
CA MET A 28 -8.21 8.03 5.53
C MET A 28 -8.29 9.56 5.60
N MET A 29 -7.17 10.25 5.39
CA MET A 29 -7.15 11.71 5.45
C MET A 29 -7.94 12.36 4.30
N ILE A 30 -7.91 11.77 3.10
CA ILE A 30 -8.75 12.18 1.97
C ILE A 30 -10.24 12.01 2.33
N ALA A 31 -10.61 10.84 2.85
CA ALA A 31 -11.99 10.56 3.26
C ALA A 31 -12.50 11.53 4.33
N ASP A 32 -11.64 11.91 5.28
CA ASP A 32 -11.97 12.91 6.31
C ASP A 32 -12.18 14.31 5.71
N PHE A 33 -11.34 14.75 4.78
CA PHE A 33 -11.55 16.03 4.09
C PHE A 33 -12.84 16.06 3.28
N GLU A 34 -13.13 15.00 2.53
CA GLU A 34 -14.36 14.88 1.74
C GLU A 34 -15.61 14.83 2.63
N ARG A 35 -15.55 14.11 3.76
CA ARG A 35 -16.64 14.09 4.75
C ARG A 35 -16.87 15.48 5.34
N MET A 36 -15.82 16.18 5.78
CA MET A 36 -15.95 17.53 6.33
C MET A 36 -16.47 18.53 5.30
N ALA A 37 -16.09 18.39 4.03
CA ALA A 37 -16.62 19.23 2.95
C ALA A 37 -18.13 18.99 2.76
N SER A 38 -18.57 17.73 2.74
CA SER A 38 -19.99 17.36 2.65
C SER A 38 -20.82 17.86 3.84
N GLU A 39 -20.27 17.81 5.05
CA GLU A 39 -20.91 18.37 6.24
C GLU A 39 -21.09 19.90 6.13
N LEU A 40 -20.12 20.61 5.55
CA LEU A 40 -20.25 22.05 5.28
C LEU A 40 -21.28 22.34 4.20
N ASP A 41 -21.37 21.53 3.14
CA ASP A 41 -22.41 21.67 2.12
C ASP A 41 -23.81 21.55 2.76
N GLN A 42 -24.02 20.57 3.65
CA GLN A 42 -25.29 20.45 4.37
C GLN A 42 -25.59 21.68 5.24
N GLN A 43 -24.59 22.22 5.92
CA GLN A 43 -24.76 23.44 6.73
C GLN A 43 -25.11 24.66 5.87
N ILE A 44 -24.52 24.78 4.67
CA ILE A 44 -24.81 25.83 3.71
C ILE A 44 -26.26 25.72 3.25
N GLU A 45 -26.72 24.54 2.87
CA GLU A 45 -28.10 24.30 2.41
C GLU A 45 -29.14 24.61 3.51
N ILE A 46 -28.84 24.26 4.76
CA ILE A 46 -29.69 24.62 5.92
C ILE A 46 -29.77 26.14 6.06
N GLU A 47 -28.65 26.85 5.94
CA GLU A 47 -28.60 28.31 6.06
C GLU A 47 -29.32 29.01 4.88
N HIS A 48 -29.16 28.49 3.66
CA HIS A 48 -29.88 28.94 2.47
C HIS A 48 -31.39 28.79 2.66
N THR A 49 -31.84 27.63 3.11
CA THR A 49 -33.26 27.37 3.39
C THR A 49 -33.80 28.30 4.48
N LYS A 50 -33.01 28.57 5.51
CA LYS A 50 -33.39 29.44 6.64
C LYS A 50 -33.49 30.90 6.25
N THR A 51 -32.58 31.38 5.41
CA THR A 51 -32.52 32.80 4.98
C THR A 51 -33.35 33.08 3.73
N GLY A 52 -33.64 32.05 2.93
CA GLY A 52 -34.24 32.17 1.60
C GLY A 52 -33.32 32.81 0.56
N ILE A 53 -32.03 32.98 0.87
CA ILE A 53 -31.05 33.66 0.02
C ILE A 53 -29.92 32.69 -0.31
N ASN A 54 -29.87 32.24 -1.56
CA ASN A 54 -28.92 31.25 -2.03
C ASN A 54 -27.89 31.87 -3.00
N ASP A 55 -28.20 33.06 -3.52
CA ASP A 55 -27.29 33.81 -4.39
C ASP A 55 -26.16 34.45 -3.57
N VAL A 56 -24.94 33.99 -3.82
CA VAL A 56 -23.71 34.45 -3.15
C VAL A 56 -23.42 35.93 -3.44
N ALA A 57 -23.91 36.47 -4.56
CA ALA A 57 -23.77 37.88 -4.92
C ALA A 57 -24.79 38.78 -4.21
N HIS A 58 -25.81 38.21 -3.56
CA HIS A 58 -26.84 38.96 -2.86
C HIS A 58 -26.24 39.72 -1.68
N PHE A 59 -26.61 41.00 -1.50
CA PHE A 59 -26.02 41.83 -0.45
C PHE A 59 -26.25 41.27 0.98
N ALA A 60 -27.38 40.59 1.17
CA ALA A 60 -27.77 39.95 2.42
C ALA A 60 -27.40 38.45 2.47
N TYR A 61 -26.52 37.98 1.58
CA TYR A 61 -26.00 36.61 1.67
C TYR A 61 -25.33 36.37 3.02
N SER A 62 -25.62 35.21 3.63
CA SER A 62 -25.15 34.89 4.97
C SER A 62 -23.62 34.88 5.02
N THR A 63 -23.05 35.64 5.96
CA THR A 63 -21.60 35.67 6.22
C THR A 63 -21.09 34.28 6.63
N PHE A 64 -21.92 33.52 7.34
CA PHE A 64 -21.65 32.14 7.68
C PHE A 64 -21.58 31.26 6.43
N ALA A 65 -22.60 31.31 5.55
CA ALA A 65 -22.62 30.52 4.32
C ALA A 65 -21.42 30.86 3.41
N LYS A 66 -21.00 32.13 3.36
CA LYS A 66 -19.81 32.57 2.61
C LYS A 66 -18.50 32.00 3.19
N ALA A 67 -18.35 32.02 4.51
CA ALA A 67 -17.19 31.44 5.18
C ALA A 67 -17.16 29.91 5.03
N ALA A 68 -18.32 29.25 5.15
CA ALA A 68 -18.47 27.80 4.97
C ALA A 68 -18.10 27.36 3.55
N LEU A 69 -18.54 28.09 2.51
CA LEU A 69 -18.15 27.87 1.11
C LEU A 69 -16.63 27.91 0.95
N THR A 70 -16.00 28.97 1.44
CA THR A 70 -14.55 29.14 1.35
C THR A 70 -13.80 27.99 2.05
N ARG A 71 -14.29 27.57 3.22
CA ARG A 71 -13.70 26.46 3.98
C ARG A 71 -13.86 25.13 3.24
N ARG A 72 -15.03 24.86 2.67
CA ARG A 72 -15.29 23.68 1.85
C ARG A 72 -14.35 23.62 0.66
N ASP A 73 -14.21 24.73 -0.07
CA ASP A 73 -13.34 24.77 -1.25
C ASP A 73 -11.87 24.50 -0.87
N ASN A 74 -11.41 25.02 0.27
CA ASN A 74 -10.08 24.71 0.81
C ASN A 74 -9.92 23.23 1.22
N LEU A 75 -10.95 22.61 1.79
CA LEU A 75 -10.93 21.18 2.13
C LEU A 75 -10.86 20.32 0.87
N LEU A 76 -11.64 20.65 -0.17
CA LEU A 76 -11.61 19.94 -1.45
C LEU A 76 -10.26 20.11 -2.17
N ALA A 77 -9.69 21.31 -2.15
CA ALA A 77 -8.33 21.54 -2.65
C ALA A 77 -7.30 20.69 -1.89
N SER A 78 -7.41 20.61 -0.56
CA SER A 78 -6.52 19.78 0.27
C SER A 78 -6.69 18.28 -0.02
N ALA A 79 -7.92 17.81 -0.24
CA ALA A 79 -8.19 16.43 -0.66
C ALA A 79 -7.55 16.11 -2.02
N ASN A 80 -7.62 17.04 -2.98
CA ASN A 80 -7.02 16.86 -4.30
C ASN A 80 -5.48 16.84 -4.26
N ASP A 81 -4.86 17.70 -3.46
CA ASP A 81 -3.41 17.63 -3.21
C ASP A 81 -3.02 16.28 -2.58
N MET A 82 -3.83 15.78 -1.64
CA MET A 82 -3.60 14.47 -1.05
C MET A 82 -3.79 13.31 -2.02
N LYS A 83 -4.72 13.40 -2.97
CA LYS A 83 -4.86 12.40 -4.06
C LYS A 83 -3.60 12.31 -4.91
N SER A 84 -2.94 13.45 -5.18
CA SER A 84 -1.67 13.46 -5.91
C SER A 84 -0.55 12.76 -5.11
N LYS A 85 -0.53 12.94 -3.78
CA LYS A 85 0.41 12.22 -2.89
C LYS A 85 0.06 10.74 -2.74
N LEU A 86 -1.22 10.38 -2.83
CA LEU A 86 -1.69 9.00 -2.79
C LEU A 86 -1.15 8.22 -3.99
N GLU A 87 -1.22 8.80 -5.19
CA GLU A 87 -0.67 8.19 -6.41
C GLU A 87 0.82 7.86 -6.23
N ALA A 88 1.61 8.84 -5.80
CA ALA A 88 3.04 8.62 -5.52
C ALA A 88 3.31 7.57 -4.43
N ALA A 89 2.46 7.49 -3.40
CA ALA A 89 2.57 6.47 -2.35
C ALA A 89 2.19 5.07 -2.84
N GLN A 90 1.20 4.97 -3.73
CA GLN A 90 0.79 3.73 -4.37
C GLN A 90 1.88 3.21 -5.31
N ASP A 91 2.52 4.08 -6.08
CA ASP A 91 3.67 3.73 -6.91
C ASP A 91 4.83 3.19 -6.07
N ALA A 92 5.16 3.87 -4.97
CA ALA A 92 6.21 3.41 -4.05
C ALA A 92 5.85 2.06 -3.38
N LEU A 93 4.57 1.80 -3.13
CA LEU A 93 4.11 0.50 -2.64
C LEU A 93 4.24 -0.58 -3.72
N ALA A 94 3.90 -0.28 -4.97
CA ALA A 94 4.04 -1.20 -6.09
C ALA A 94 5.51 -1.60 -6.29
N GLU A 95 6.42 -0.62 -6.26
CA GLU A 95 7.86 -0.87 -6.34
C GLU A 95 8.36 -1.77 -5.19
N ALA A 96 7.94 -1.50 -3.96
CA ALA A 96 8.31 -2.31 -2.80
C ALA A 96 7.80 -3.76 -2.91
N LEU A 97 6.60 -3.97 -3.45
CA LEU A 97 6.02 -5.29 -3.71
C LEU A 97 6.78 -6.05 -4.79
N GLU A 98 7.17 -5.38 -5.87
CA GLU A 98 8.00 -5.98 -6.92
C GLU A 98 9.36 -6.42 -6.38
N ASP A 99 9.99 -5.57 -5.57
CA ASP A 99 11.25 -5.86 -4.92
C ASP A 99 11.18 -7.07 -3.98
N LEU A 100 10.12 -7.15 -3.16
CA LEU A 100 9.88 -8.31 -2.32
C LEU A 100 9.75 -9.58 -3.18
N LYS A 101 8.95 -9.53 -4.25
CA LYS A 101 8.72 -10.66 -5.15
C LYS A 101 10.02 -11.13 -5.84
N LYS A 102 10.88 -10.20 -6.26
CA LYS A 102 12.20 -10.51 -6.84
C LYS A 102 13.06 -11.30 -5.85
N VAL A 103 13.12 -10.86 -4.60
CA VAL A 103 13.91 -11.55 -3.55
C VAL A 103 13.32 -12.92 -3.23
N GLU A 104 12.00 -13.05 -3.11
CA GLU A 104 11.33 -14.34 -2.86
C GLU A 104 11.57 -15.35 -4.01
N LEU A 105 11.56 -14.89 -5.26
CA LEU A 105 11.88 -15.74 -6.43
C LEU A 105 13.34 -16.21 -6.44
N LEU A 106 14.28 -15.36 -6.01
CA LEU A 106 15.69 -15.73 -5.91
C LEU A 106 15.91 -16.78 -4.83
N ASP A 107 15.29 -16.61 -3.67
CA ASP A 107 15.34 -17.56 -2.55
C ASP A 107 14.74 -18.93 -2.95
N GLN A 108 13.59 -18.94 -3.64
CA GLN A 108 13.01 -20.17 -4.19
C GLN A 108 13.95 -20.90 -5.15
N ARG A 109 14.65 -20.17 -6.02
CA ARG A 109 15.62 -20.74 -6.96
C ARG A 109 16.85 -21.29 -6.26
N GLU A 110 17.33 -20.62 -5.20
CA GLU A 110 18.43 -21.09 -4.37
C GLU A 110 18.07 -22.39 -3.66
N HIS A 111 16.92 -22.44 -2.99
CA HIS A 111 16.42 -23.65 -2.35
C HIS A 111 16.17 -24.80 -3.33
N GLN A 112 15.71 -24.53 -4.55
CA GLN A 112 15.57 -25.57 -5.56
C GLN A 112 16.93 -26.16 -5.96
N ARG A 113 17.95 -25.31 -6.14
CA ARG A 113 19.31 -25.77 -6.47
C ARG A 113 19.91 -26.61 -5.35
N GLU A 114 19.77 -26.17 -4.10
CA GLU A 114 20.25 -26.93 -2.93
C GLU A 114 19.58 -28.31 -2.84
N ARG A 115 18.28 -28.39 -3.09
CA ARG A 115 17.53 -29.66 -3.13
C ARG A 115 17.99 -30.56 -4.27
N ASP A 116 18.18 -30.00 -5.46
CA ASP A 116 18.64 -30.77 -6.62
C ASP A 116 20.06 -31.30 -6.41
N GLU A 117 20.94 -30.53 -5.76
CA GLU A 117 22.29 -30.97 -5.38
C GLU A 117 22.26 -32.07 -4.32
N GLN A 118 21.45 -31.93 -3.27
CA GLN A 118 21.26 -32.98 -2.27
C GLN A 118 20.75 -34.28 -2.88
N ASN A 119 19.74 -34.20 -3.76
CA ASN A 119 19.21 -35.37 -4.45
C ASN A 119 20.28 -36.06 -5.32
N LYS A 120 21.14 -35.29 -6.00
CA LYS A 120 22.24 -35.85 -6.80
C LYS A 120 23.27 -36.56 -5.93
N ILE A 121 23.61 -35.99 -4.78
CA ILE A 121 24.53 -36.59 -3.81
C ILE A 121 23.94 -37.91 -3.28
N GLU A 122 22.68 -37.88 -2.82
CA GLU A 122 21.98 -39.05 -2.29
C GLU A 122 21.89 -40.17 -3.34
N GLN A 123 21.58 -39.82 -4.60
CA GLN A 123 21.51 -40.77 -5.69
C GLN A 123 22.88 -41.42 -6.00
N ALA A 124 23.97 -40.64 -5.97
CA ALA A 124 25.32 -41.18 -6.14
C ALA A 124 25.71 -42.15 -5.02
N GLU A 125 25.32 -41.86 -3.78
CA GLU A 125 25.53 -42.76 -2.63
C GLU A 125 24.75 -44.07 -2.79
N TYR A 126 23.47 -44.02 -3.19
CA TYR A 126 22.69 -45.23 -3.46
C TYR A 126 23.30 -46.09 -4.57
N ASP A 127 23.76 -45.46 -5.66
CA ASP A 127 24.42 -46.14 -6.77
C ASP A 127 25.72 -46.83 -6.32
N GLU A 128 26.52 -46.19 -5.45
CA GLU A 128 27.73 -46.76 -4.90
C GLU A 128 27.44 -47.98 -4.01
N VAL A 129 26.45 -47.87 -3.12
CA VAL A 129 26.00 -48.98 -2.26
C VAL A 129 25.50 -50.16 -3.10
N ALA A 130 24.75 -49.90 -4.17
CA ALA A 130 24.29 -50.94 -5.10
C ALA A 130 25.46 -51.66 -5.78
N ARG A 131 26.47 -50.92 -6.26
CA ARG A 131 27.69 -51.50 -6.87
C ARG A 131 28.47 -52.37 -5.87
N LEU A 132 28.62 -51.91 -4.63
CA LEU A 132 29.33 -52.67 -3.59
C LEU A 132 28.62 -53.98 -3.22
N ARG A 133 27.28 -54.00 -3.23
CA ARG A 133 26.49 -55.21 -3.01
C ARG A 133 26.61 -56.20 -4.17
N PHE A 134 26.56 -55.71 -5.41
CA PHE A 134 26.70 -56.55 -6.60
C PHE A 134 28.09 -57.21 -6.68
N ARG A 135 29.16 -56.51 -6.28
CA ARG A 135 30.54 -57.05 -6.31
C ARG A 135 30.82 -58.11 -5.22
N ARG A 136 29.94 -58.25 -4.22
CA ARG A 136 30.08 -59.21 -3.10
C ARG A 136 29.30 -60.51 -3.30
N GLN A 137 28.52 -60.64 -4.39
CA GLN A 137 27.91 -61.89 -4.84
C GLN A 137 28.79 -62.54 -5.90
#